data_AF-A0A7Z8Y9U5-F1
#
_entry.id   AF-A0A7Z8Y9U5-F1
#
_cell.length_a   1.000
_cell.length_b   1.000
_cell.length_c   1.000
_cell.angle_alpha   90.00
_cell.angle_beta   90.00
_cell.angle_gamma   90.00
#
_symmetry.space_group_name_H-M   'P 1'
#
loop_
_entity.id
_entity.type
_entity.pdbx_description
1 polymer ?
#
loop_
_entity_poly.entity_id
_entity_poly.type
_entity_poly.pdbx_seq_one_letter_code
_entity_poly.pdbx_strand_id
1 'polypeptide(L)'
;MSTVHESEILTGARLDTAGNIQLTASSAHIRLDPIDRGRSWSLIVRIITGSAYGLPAIGFQGAIWNPSRYALSGATRSFVIDADLPLDIDISGLRYGARIAVTVECSGPLDGPRRLALLAYTPRMEMRGKLFGTAVFNAATFPDETKTRPWAIFEQSFFDRSQFPVGGTLYSWYPIHGPATEITYTRGITYNGFTGNAEPGTLSARIYNDLDPRASSLIRGTPIVLIDCATRTRLFTGTIDKTISTPAKDGTYTVEISAIDAIGELAATTKYQETRRSAVRWDKAMRELIKDRPISTTLSGDGRPYIGDMVKEASLTEWIDIYAATAGIVWWADRYGVITMRATPASSPVAAIVMDGAQPSSLPSLEPVDAVATVDTSTAIATIEATNNSAVRNEQGEWQGTTTTVRATNATIAAEVGNTRLTIETAAGNIFDLQTLLNSAVEAYTPHQVLDSVTVTPWHEATGTYRETELNTLISLEVMDPVATAYRGTEATQHITQITQTIMPTSWTTSLTLTQWKGTRK
;
A
#
# COMPACT_ATOMS: atom_id res chain seq x y z
N MET A 1 14.56 -12.25 7.15
CA MET A 1 14.01 -13.24 6.20
C MET A 1 12.61 -12.78 5.85
N SER A 2 12.33 -12.49 4.57
CA SER A 2 11.00 -12.08 4.12
C SER A 2 10.32 -13.22 3.36
N THR A 3 9.02 -13.39 3.59
CA THR A 3 8.15 -14.22 2.72
C THR A 3 7.56 -13.39 1.59
N VAL A 4 6.88 -14.06 0.65
CA VAL A 4 6.14 -13.43 -0.45
C VAL A 4 4.85 -12.81 0.08
N HIS A 5 4.50 -11.62 -0.41
CA HIS A 5 3.23 -10.95 -0.13
C HIS A 5 2.19 -11.32 -1.20
N GLU A 6 0.89 -11.31 -0.86
CA GLU A 6 -0.16 -11.74 -1.80
C GLU A 6 -0.18 -10.88 -3.07
N SER A 7 0.13 -9.59 -2.97
CA SER A 7 0.24 -8.66 -4.10
C SER A 7 1.35 -9.01 -5.11
N GLU A 8 2.28 -9.88 -4.75
CA GLU A 8 3.37 -10.33 -5.61
C GLU A 8 2.99 -11.57 -6.41
N ILE A 9 1.90 -12.24 -6.05
CA ILE A 9 1.38 -13.38 -6.78
C ILE A 9 0.53 -12.85 -7.93
N LEU A 10 1.04 -13.01 -9.15
CA LEU A 10 0.38 -12.47 -10.34
C LEU A 10 -0.70 -13.43 -10.84
N THR A 11 -0.43 -14.73 -10.86
CA THR A 11 -1.41 -15.75 -11.27
C THR A 11 -1.13 -17.12 -10.65
N GLY A 12 -2.17 -17.96 -10.58
CA GLY A 12 -2.03 -19.41 -10.37
C GLY A 12 -1.66 -19.88 -8.96
N ALA A 13 -1.61 -18.96 -7.98
CA ALA A 13 -1.40 -19.28 -6.58
C ALA A 13 -2.14 -18.30 -5.65
N ARG A 14 -2.07 -18.59 -4.34
CA ARG A 14 -2.47 -17.72 -3.23
C ARG A 14 -1.57 -17.98 -2.03
N LEU A 15 -1.57 -17.11 -1.03
CA LEU A 15 -0.93 -17.44 0.24
C LEU A 15 -1.85 -18.31 1.11
N ASP A 16 -1.28 -19.29 1.81
CA ASP A 16 -1.96 -20.02 2.88
C ASP A 16 -1.85 -19.28 4.23
N THR A 17 -2.54 -19.79 5.25
CA THR A 17 -2.54 -19.19 6.59
C THR A 17 -1.17 -19.16 7.27
N ALA A 18 -0.19 -19.92 6.75
CA ALA A 18 1.19 -19.93 7.22
C ALA A 18 2.11 -19.09 6.32
N GLY A 19 1.56 -18.31 5.39
CA GLY A 19 2.32 -17.45 4.47
C GLY A 19 3.06 -18.20 3.35
N ASN A 20 2.72 -19.47 3.11
CA ASN A 20 3.29 -20.23 2.00
C ASN A 20 2.47 -20.06 0.74
N ILE A 21 3.12 -20.13 -0.41
CA ILE A 21 2.48 -20.08 -1.71
C ILE A 21 1.78 -21.42 -1.95
N GLN A 22 0.45 -21.41 -1.93
CA GLN A 22 -0.38 -22.54 -2.31
C GLN A 22 -0.82 -22.40 -3.77
N LEU A 23 -0.43 -23.36 -4.61
CA LEU A 23 -0.82 -23.36 -6.02
C LEU A 23 -2.32 -23.62 -6.18
N THR A 24 -2.98 -22.74 -6.94
CA THR A 24 -4.40 -22.85 -7.33
C THR A 24 -4.55 -23.31 -8.79
N ALA A 25 -3.44 -23.41 -9.52
CA ALA A 25 -3.35 -23.99 -10.85
C ALA A 25 -2.10 -24.87 -10.99
N SER A 26 -1.89 -25.49 -12.16
CA SER A 26 -0.69 -26.29 -12.46
C SER A 26 0.56 -25.45 -12.74
N SER A 27 0.40 -24.12 -12.81
CA SER A 27 1.46 -23.14 -12.96
C SER A 27 1.13 -21.90 -12.14
N ALA A 28 2.18 -21.19 -11.69
CA ALA A 28 2.04 -19.91 -11.02
C ALA A 28 3.17 -18.97 -11.43
N HIS A 29 2.89 -17.68 -11.38
CA HIS A 29 3.84 -16.62 -11.69
C HIS A 29 3.86 -15.62 -10.54
N ILE A 30 5.06 -15.33 -10.02
CA ILE A 30 5.28 -14.48 -8.84
C ILE A 30 6.34 -13.44 -9.21
N ARG A 31 6.12 -12.17 -8.85
CA ARG A 31 7.08 -11.09 -9.07
C ARG A 31 7.55 -10.50 -7.74
N LEU A 32 8.84 -10.59 -7.45
CA LEU A 32 9.42 -10.17 -6.17
C LEU A 32 9.90 -8.71 -6.12
N ASP A 33 9.48 -7.87 -7.08
CA ASP A 33 9.84 -6.45 -7.12
C ASP A 33 9.08 -5.62 -6.06
N PRO A 34 9.70 -4.56 -5.52
CA PRO A 34 11.05 -4.06 -5.81
C PRO A 34 12.13 -4.67 -4.89
N ILE A 35 13.40 -4.64 -5.33
CA ILE A 35 14.57 -4.84 -4.45
C ILE A 35 15.55 -3.69 -4.60
N ASP A 36 16.36 -3.49 -3.57
CA ASP A 36 17.44 -2.51 -3.61
C ASP A 36 18.69 -3.06 -4.31
N ARG A 37 19.06 -2.44 -5.43
CA ARG A 37 20.28 -2.74 -6.20
C ARG A 37 21.57 -2.43 -5.44
N GLY A 38 21.52 -1.56 -4.43
CA GLY A 38 22.68 -1.23 -3.59
C GLY A 38 23.11 -2.36 -2.65
N ARG A 39 22.30 -3.40 -2.51
CA ARG A 39 22.54 -4.53 -1.60
C ARG A 39 22.58 -5.86 -2.34
N SER A 40 23.22 -6.86 -1.74
CA SER A 40 23.23 -8.22 -2.31
C SER A 40 22.10 -9.05 -1.71
N TRP A 41 21.37 -9.75 -2.58
CA TRP A 41 20.18 -10.50 -2.22
C TRP A 41 20.30 -11.97 -2.65
N SER A 42 19.66 -12.86 -1.89
CA SER A 42 19.51 -14.27 -2.25
C SER A 42 18.06 -14.71 -2.15
N LEU A 43 17.69 -15.65 -3.02
CA LEU A 43 16.38 -16.26 -3.08
C LEU A 43 16.50 -17.72 -2.66
N ILE A 44 15.70 -18.13 -1.69
CA ILE A 44 15.59 -19.52 -1.25
C ILE A 44 14.18 -20.00 -1.57
N VAL A 45 14.08 -21.05 -2.38
CA VAL A 45 12.81 -21.70 -2.72
C VAL A 45 12.79 -23.09 -2.09
N ARG A 46 11.76 -23.36 -1.30
CA ARG A 46 11.53 -24.66 -0.64
C ARG A 46 10.16 -25.20 -0.97
N ILE A 47 10.08 -26.42 -1.48
CA ILE A 47 8.80 -27.13 -1.66
C ILE A 47 8.42 -27.74 -0.31
N ILE A 48 7.37 -27.21 0.32
CA ILE A 48 6.89 -27.70 1.63
C ILE A 48 6.16 -29.02 1.42
N THR A 49 5.13 -29.02 0.58
CA THR A 49 4.38 -30.21 0.19
C THR A 49 4.13 -30.16 -1.30
N GLY A 50 4.46 -31.23 -2.02
CA GLY A 50 4.30 -31.25 -3.47
C GLY A 50 4.14 -32.66 -4.01
N SER A 51 3.27 -32.79 -5.01
CA SER A 51 3.25 -33.89 -5.97
C SER A 51 3.27 -33.27 -7.36
N ALA A 52 3.73 -34.01 -8.36
CA ALA A 52 3.80 -33.53 -9.75
C ALA A 52 3.01 -34.46 -10.68
N TYR A 53 2.42 -33.91 -11.75
CA TYR A 53 1.89 -34.70 -12.87
C TYR A 53 2.96 -34.94 -13.94
N GLY A 54 3.95 -34.04 -14.04
CA GLY A 54 5.05 -34.08 -15.02
C GLY A 54 6.40 -33.80 -14.38
N LEU A 55 7.32 -33.22 -15.15
CA LEU A 55 8.58 -32.69 -14.63
C LEU A 55 8.29 -31.32 -14.00
N PRO A 56 8.41 -31.17 -12.67
CA PRO A 56 8.27 -29.87 -12.05
C PRO A 56 9.46 -29.00 -12.44
N ALA A 57 9.19 -27.73 -12.74
CA ALA A 57 10.21 -26.75 -13.09
C ALA A 57 9.90 -25.43 -12.36
N ILE A 58 10.94 -24.88 -11.74
CA ILE A 58 10.91 -23.56 -11.10
C ILE A 58 11.98 -22.71 -11.78
N GLY A 59 11.54 -21.72 -12.56
CA GLY A 59 12.38 -20.77 -13.27
C GLY A 59 12.59 -19.49 -12.44
N PHE A 60 13.82 -18.97 -12.45
CA PHE A 60 14.16 -17.67 -11.88
C PHE A 60 15.36 -17.08 -12.63
N GLN A 61 15.22 -15.87 -13.20
CA GLN A 61 16.30 -15.14 -13.89
C GLN A 61 17.08 -15.98 -14.93
N GLY A 62 16.36 -16.81 -15.70
CA GLY A 62 16.96 -17.69 -16.71
C GLY A 62 17.57 -18.99 -16.16
N ALA A 63 17.71 -19.13 -14.84
CA ALA A 63 18.01 -20.42 -14.21
C ALA A 63 16.73 -21.25 -14.05
N ILE A 64 16.80 -22.55 -14.36
CA ILE A 64 15.69 -23.49 -14.17
C ILE A 64 16.12 -24.57 -13.17
N TRP A 65 15.34 -24.71 -12.10
CA TRP A 65 15.47 -25.82 -11.17
C TRP A 65 14.39 -26.86 -11.42
N ASN A 66 14.83 -28.09 -11.71
CA ASN A 66 13.96 -29.25 -11.92
C ASN A 66 14.09 -30.20 -10.71
N PRO A 67 13.30 -30.02 -9.64
CA PRO A 67 13.35 -30.93 -8.51
C PRO A 67 12.92 -32.34 -8.90
N SER A 68 13.50 -33.35 -8.26
CA SER A 68 13.14 -34.75 -8.54
C SER A 68 11.66 -34.99 -8.21
N ARG A 69 10.90 -35.52 -9.19
CA ARG A 69 9.49 -35.89 -8.99
C ARG A 69 9.24 -36.87 -7.84
N TYR A 70 10.27 -37.62 -7.44
CA TYR A 70 10.21 -38.64 -6.39
C TYR A 70 10.61 -38.11 -5.00
N ALA A 71 11.16 -36.90 -4.92
CA ALA A 71 11.65 -36.30 -3.68
C ALA A 71 11.35 -34.79 -3.67
N LEU A 72 10.07 -34.45 -3.86
CA LEU A 72 9.63 -33.04 -3.95
C LEU A 72 9.51 -32.37 -2.59
N SER A 73 8.84 -33.02 -1.64
CA SER A 73 8.64 -32.43 -0.31
C SER A 73 9.99 -32.27 0.42
N GLY A 74 10.25 -31.07 0.91
CA GLY A 74 11.51 -30.68 1.55
C GLY A 74 12.60 -30.22 0.58
N ALA A 75 12.45 -30.41 -0.73
CA ALA A 75 13.44 -29.98 -1.71
C ALA A 75 13.64 -28.46 -1.63
N THR A 76 14.90 -28.03 -1.58
CA THR A 76 15.28 -26.63 -1.39
C THR A 76 16.37 -26.23 -2.38
N ARG A 77 16.28 -25.02 -2.93
CA ARG A 77 17.29 -24.43 -3.82
C ARG A 77 17.50 -22.97 -3.48
N SER A 78 18.76 -22.53 -3.47
CA SER A 78 19.13 -21.13 -3.35
C SER A 78 19.57 -20.59 -4.71
N PHE A 79 19.23 -19.34 -4.99
CA PHE A 79 19.66 -18.56 -6.14
C PHE A 79 20.28 -17.25 -5.65
N VAL A 80 21.32 -16.79 -6.32
CA VAL A 80 21.82 -15.42 -6.15
C VAL A 80 20.95 -14.53 -7.01
N ILE A 81 20.47 -13.43 -6.44
CA ILE A 81 19.61 -12.49 -7.16
C ILE A 81 20.50 -11.50 -7.90
N ASP A 82 20.33 -11.43 -9.21
CA ASP A 82 20.83 -10.33 -10.01
C ASP A 82 19.81 -9.18 -9.99
N ALA A 83 20.10 -8.10 -9.26
CA ALA A 83 19.17 -6.96 -9.18
C ALA A 83 18.99 -6.22 -10.53
N ASP A 84 19.77 -6.61 -11.53
CA ASP A 84 19.69 -6.15 -12.90
C ASP A 84 18.70 -6.94 -13.78
N LEU A 85 18.11 -8.04 -13.31
CA LEU A 85 17.16 -8.83 -14.08
C LEU A 85 15.78 -8.84 -13.42
N PRO A 86 14.69 -9.05 -14.20
CA PRO A 86 13.35 -9.20 -13.64
C PRO A 86 13.33 -10.26 -12.54
N LEU A 87 12.64 -9.98 -11.44
CA LEU A 87 12.52 -10.90 -10.30
C LEU A 87 11.29 -11.78 -10.41
N ASP A 88 11.13 -12.38 -11.57
CA ASP A 88 10.01 -13.25 -11.90
C ASP A 88 10.35 -14.70 -11.56
N ILE A 89 9.47 -15.34 -10.80
CA ILE A 89 9.50 -16.78 -10.50
C ILE A 89 8.37 -17.44 -11.26
N ASP A 90 8.74 -18.33 -12.16
CA ASP A 90 7.82 -19.18 -12.91
C ASP A 90 7.79 -20.58 -12.32
N ILE A 91 6.61 -21.04 -11.92
CA ILE A 91 6.41 -22.38 -11.36
C ILE A 91 5.54 -23.17 -12.32
N SER A 92 5.95 -24.39 -12.67
CA SER A 92 5.17 -25.29 -13.52
C SER A 92 5.35 -26.76 -13.15
N GLY A 93 4.41 -27.61 -13.57
CA GLY A 93 4.50 -29.07 -13.45
C GLY A 93 4.12 -29.65 -12.06
N LEU A 94 3.84 -28.79 -11.08
CA LEU A 94 3.34 -29.16 -9.75
C LEU A 94 1.81 -29.31 -9.74
N ARG A 95 1.29 -30.18 -8.87
CA ARG A 95 -0.16 -30.38 -8.71
C ARG A 95 -0.82 -29.22 -7.98
N TYR A 96 -2.13 -29.04 -8.26
CA TYR A 96 -3.02 -28.21 -7.47
C TYR A 96 -2.88 -28.50 -5.97
N GLY A 97 -2.77 -27.45 -5.16
CA GLY A 97 -2.61 -27.55 -3.71
C GLY A 97 -1.18 -27.78 -3.22
N ALA A 98 -0.19 -27.89 -4.11
CA ALA A 98 1.22 -27.88 -3.71
C ALA A 98 1.56 -26.56 -2.98
N ARG A 99 2.44 -26.65 -1.98
CA ARG A 99 2.84 -25.52 -1.12
C ARG A 99 4.33 -25.28 -1.25
N ILE A 100 4.70 -24.03 -1.48
CA ILE A 100 6.07 -23.58 -1.69
C ILE A 100 6.33 -22.40 -0.76
N ALA A 101 7.43 -22.48 -0.02
CA ALA A 101 7.97 -21.34 0.70
C ALA A 101 9.01 -20.66 -0.19
N VAL A 102 8.87 -19.35 -0.35
CA VAL A 102 9.83 -18.50 -1.03
C VAL A 102 10.33 -17.49 -0.01
N THR A 103 11.64 -17.50 0.23
CA THR A 103 12.30 -16.62 1.19
C THR A 103 13.32 -15.78 0.46
N VAL A 104 13.27 -14.47 0.70
CA VAL A 104 14.24 -13.51 0.17
C VAL A 104 15.10 -13.00 1.34
N GLU A 105 16.41 -13.03 1.15
CA GLU A 105 17.39 -12.59 2.15
C GLU A 105 18.24 -11.45 1.59
N CYS A 106 18.34 -10.37 2.36
CA CYS A 106 19.23 -9.26 2.09
C CYS A 106 20.50 -9.40 2.93
N SER A 107 21.64 -9.02 2.35
CA SER A 107 22.89 -8.81 3.09
C SER A 107 23.24 -7.32 3.14
N GLY A 108 23.93 -6.89 4.20
CA GLY A 108 24.30 -5.50 4.45
C GLY A 108 23.86 -4.99 5.82
N PRO A 109 24.04 -3.69 6.13
CA PRO A 109 23.50 -3.09 7.34
C PRO A 109 21.97 -3.07 7.27
N LEU A 110 21.33 -3.73 8.24
CA LEU A 110 19.88 -3.88 8.36
C LEU A 110 19.37 -3.41 9.72
N ASP A 111 20.21 -2.68 10.45
CA ASP A 111 19.92 -2.10 11.75
C ASP A 111 19.29 -0.71 11.62
N GLY A 112 18.27 -0.42 12.43
CA GLY A 112 17.71 0.93 12.52
C GLY A 112 17.31 1.55 11.17
N PRO A 113 17.54 2.85 10.94
CA PRO A 113 17.27 3.52 9.67
C PRO A 113 18.04 2.96 8.47
N ARG A 114 19.19 2.31 8.69
CA ARG A 114 20.05 1.79 7.61
C ARG A 114 19.43 0.61 6.88
N ARG A 115 18.34 0.04 7.36
CA ARG A 115 17.59 -1.02 6.66
C ARG A 115 16.79 -0.53 5.46
N LEU A 116 16.60 0.78 5.31
CA LEU A 116 15.67 1.34 4.33
C LEU A 116 16.29 1.43 2.94
N ALA A 117 15.39 1.42 1.95
CA ALA A 117 15.71 1.86 0.60
C ALA A 117 14.53 2.65 0.03
N LEU A 118 14.81 3.89 -0.39
CA LEU A 118 13.92 4.65 -1.27
C LEU A 118 14.33 4.35 -2.71
N LEU A 119 13.39 3.82 -3.49
CA LEU A 119 13.62 3.34 -4.85
C LEU A 119 12.69 4.07 -5.82
N ALA A 120 13.19 4.47 -6.98
CA ALA A 120 12.41 5.01 -8.07
C ALA A 120 12.51 4.13 -9.31
N TYR A 121 11.43 4.01 -10.07
CA TYR A 121 11.39 3.22 -11.28
C TYR A 121 11.83 4.05 -12.49
N THR A 122 13.14 4.05 -12.75
CA THR A 122 13.78 4.91 -13.76
C THR A 122 14.38 4.12 -14.91
N PRO A 123 14.60 4.74 -16.08
CA PRO A 123 15.37 4.11 -17.15
C PRO A 123 16.78 3.79 -16.67
N ARG A 124 17.25 2.60 -17.02
CA ARG A 124 18.58 2.12 -16.63
C ARG A 124 19.67 2.97 -17.25
N MET A 125 20.53 3.56 -16.42
CA MET A 125 21.55 4.51 -16.89
C MET A 125 22.52 3.84 -17.88
N GLU A 126 22.90 2.58 -17.65
CA GLU A 126 23.75 1.79 -18.54
C GLU A 126 23.11 1.46 -19.91
N MET A 127 21.79 1.62 -20.05
CA MET A 127 21.04 1.37 -21.29
C MET A 127 20.66 2.66 -22.03
N ARG A 128 20.86 3.85 -21.44
CA ARG A 128 20.48 5.14 -22.05
C ARG A 128 21.18 5.45 -23.38
N GLY A 129 22.33 4.82 -23.65
CA GLY A 129 23.04 4.89 -24.94
C GLY A 129 22.73 3.75 -25.92
N LYS A 130 21.90 2.78 -25.55
CA LYS A 130 21.61 1.57 -26.34
C LYS A 130 20.22 1.54 -26.96
N LEU A 131 19.48 2.64 -26.89
CA LEU A 131 18.22 2.82 -27.58
C LEU A 131 18.47 2.87 -29.09
N PHE A 132 18.19 1.77 -29.79
CA PHE A 132 18.09 1.76 -31.25
C PHE A 132 16.85 2.58 -31.63
N GLY A 133 17.06 3.74 -32.27
CA GLY A 133 15.97 4.59 -32.75
C GLY A 133 16.22 6.09 -32.76
N THR A 134 17.30 6.59 -32.13
CA THR A 134 17.60 8.04 -32.09
C THR A 134 19.04 8.43 -32.44
N ALA A 135 19.90 7.48 -32.85
CA ALA A 135 21.26 7.80 -33.29
C ALA A 135 21.31 8.01 -34.82
N VAL A 136 21.61 9.22 -35.26
CA VAL A 136 22.08 9.50 -36.63
C VAL A 136 23.49 8.93 -36.76
N PHE A 137 23.67 7.95 -37.64
CA PHE A 137 24.99 7.43 -38.03
C PHE A 137 25.75 8.52 -38.77
N ASN A 138 26.41 9.44 -38.06
CA ASN A 138 27.45 10.23 -38.73
C ASN A 138 28.59 10.76 -37.85
N ALA A 139 28.71 10.36 -36.59
CA ALA A 139 29.89 10.71 -35.80
C ALA A 139 30.00 9.85 -34.53
N ALA A 140 30.59 8.65 -34.64
CA ALA A 140 31.17 7.99 -33.48
C ALA A 140 32.23 7.00 -33.93
N THR A 141 33.47 7.24 -33.50
CA THR A 141 34.50 6.22 -33.38
C THR A 141 33.92 5.02 -32.63
N PHE A 142 34.11 3.82 -33.15
CA PHE A 142 33.68 2.59 -32.49
C PHE A 142 34.24 2.55 -31.05
N PRO A 143 33.46 2.08 -30.06
CA PRO A 143 33.95 1.95 -28.69
C PRO A 143 35.13 0.98 -28.65
N ASP A 144 36.07 1.28 -27.76
CA ASP A 144 37.23 0.44 -27.45
C ASP A 144 36.84 -1.04 -27.33
N GLU A 145 37.49 -1.87 -28.15
CA GLU A 145 37.23 -3.31 -28.27
C GLU A 145 37.37 -4.02 -26.92
N THR A 146 38.19 -3.48 -26.02
CA THR A 146 38.41 -4.03 -24.67
C THR A 146 37.26 -3.74 -23.69
N LYS A 147 36.36 -2.80 -24.01
CA LYS A 147 35.18 -2.43 -23.20
C LYS A 147 33.85 -2.82 -23.84
N THR A 148 33.89 -3.35 -25.05
CA THR A 148 32.71 -3.75 -25.81
C THR A 148 32.33 -5.19 -25.43
N ARG A 149 31.19 -5.37 -24.75
CA ARG A 149 30.72 -6.71 -24.35
C ARG A 149 30.45 -7.57 -25.61
N PRO A 150 30.56 -8.91 -25.56
CA PRO A 150 30.69 -9.81 -26.72
C PRO A 150 29.48 -9.93 -27.68
N TRP A 151 28.42 -9.15 -27.49
CA TRP A 151 27.14 -9.27 -28.22
C TRP A 151 27.18 -8.68 -29.64
N ALA A 152 28.27 -8.03 -30.05
CA ALA A 152 28.36 -7.30 -31.32
C ALA A 152 29.63 -7.62 -32.15
N ILE A 153 30.22 -8.80 -31.98
CA ILE A 153 31.33 -9.29 -32.82
C ILE A 153 30.78 -10.29 -33.83
N PHE A 154 30.89 -10.01 -35.13
CA PHE A 154 30.52 -10.97 -36.17
C PHE A 154 31.40 -12.24 -36.06
N GLU A 155 30.81 -13.42 -36.22
CA GLU A 155 31.43 -14.76 -36.04
C GLU A 155 31.83 -15.15 -34.60
N GLN A 156 31.61 -14.27 -33.60
CA GLN A 156 31.81 -14.59 -32.18
C GLN A 156 30.58 -14.30 -31.30
N SER A 157 29.53 -13.66 -31.84
CA SER A 157 28.37 -13.21 -31.09
C SER A 157 27.26 -14.28 -30.94
N PHE A 158 26.42 -14.08 -29.92
CA PHE A 158 25.25 -14.88 -29.52
C PHE A 158 24.20 -15.11 -30.62
N PHE A 159 24.23 -14.37 -31.73
CA PHE A 159 23.35 -14.59 -32.88
C PHE A 159 23.49 -16.01 -33.47
N ASP A 160 24.67 -16.62 -33.34
CA ASP A 160 24.94 -18.00 -33.81
C ASP A 160 24.57 -19.09 -32.78
N ARG A 161 24.20 -18.72 -31.53
CA ARG A 161 23.96 -19.66 -30.42
C ARG A 161 22.50 -19.84 -30.00
N SER A 162 21.54 -19.42 -30.83
CA SER A 162 20.10 -19.73 -30.70
C SER A 162 19.43 -19.35 -29.37
N GLN A 163 20.04 -18.54 -28.51
CA GLN A 163 19.39 -18.02 -27.30
C GLN A 163 19.74 -16.54 -27.15
N PHE A 164 18.75 -15.68 -27.37
CA PHE A 164 18.82 -14.32 -26.85
C PHE A 164 18.82 -14.42 -25.32
N PRO A 165 19.78 -13.80 -24.60
CA PRO A 165 19.64 -13.63 -23.17
C PRO A 165 18.32 -12.90 -22.90
N VAL A 166 17.60 -13.31 -21.85
CA VAL A 166 16.37 -12.65 -21.42
C VAL A 166 16.65 -11.15 -21.36
N GLY A 167 16.01 -10.38 -22.25
CA GLY A 167 16.28 -8.96 -22.38
C GLY A 167 16.00 -8.29 -21.04
N GLY A 168 17.02 -7.67 -20.44
CA GLY A 168 16.82 -6.86 -19.25
C GLY A 168 15.76 -5.80 -19.52
N THR A 169 14.90 -5.51 -18.54
CA THR A 169 13.94 -4.42 -18.66
C THR A 169 14.68 -3.09 -18.90
N LEU A 170 14.11 -2.22 -19.74
CA LEU A 170 14.63 -0.87 -19.98
C LEU A 170 14.55 0.02 -18.72
N TYR A 171 13.61 -0.31 -17.84
CA TYR A 171 13.35 0.38 -16.59
C TYR A 171 13.52 -0.59 -15.43
N SER A 172 13.90 -0.05 -14.29
CA SER A 172 14.07 -0.84 -13.08
C SER A 172 13.99 0.03 -11.85
N TRP A 173 13.70 -0.59 -10.70
CA TRP A 173 13.83 0.06 -9.41
C TRP A 173 15.29 0.38 -9.13
N TYR A 174 15.58 1.67 -8.93
CA TYR A 174 16.91 2.19 -8.66
C TYR A 174 16.90 2.93 -7.31
N PRO A 175 17.88 2.68 -6.43
CA PRO A 175 17.99 3.41 -5.18
C PRO A 175 18.28 4.89 -5.43
N ILE A 176 17.42 5.75 -4.86
CA ILE A 176 17.57 7.21 -4.93
C ILE A 176 17.91 7.81 -3.57
N HIS A 177 18.28 6.97 -2.59
CA HIS A 177 18.48 7.33 -1.18
C HIS A 177 19.91 7.71 -0.83
N GLY A 178 20.74 8.14 -1.80
CA GLY A 178 22.04 8.75 -1.51
C GLY A 178 21.91 9.71 -0.32
N PRO A 179 22.88 9.78 0.63
CA PRO A 179 22.66 9.93 2.06
C PRO A 179 21.42 10.78 2.41
N ALA A 180 20.24 10.13 2.43
CA ALA A 180 19.00 10.84 2.66
C ALA A 180 19.05 11.37 4.10
N THR A 181 19.00 12.69 4.24
CA THR A 181 19.08 13.33 5.55
C THR A 181 17.77 13.21 6.31
N GLU A 182 16.66 13.04 5.58
CA GLU A 182 15.33 12.89 6.14
C GLU A 182 14.39 12.25 5.11
N ILE A 183 13.60 11.28 5.54
CA ILE A 183 12.46 10.74 4.81
C ILE A 183 11.26 10.79 5.74
N THR A 184 10.21 11.46 5.32
CA THR A 184 8.93 11.50 6.04
C THR A 184 7.84 10.99 5.11
N TYR A 185 7.02 10.07 5.61
CA TYR A 185 5.82 9.64 4.88
C TYR A 185 4.61 9.59 5.79
N THR A 186 3.44 9.80 5.21
CA THR A 186 2.14 9.72 5.88
C THR A 186 1.17 8.90 5.03
N ARG A 187 0.43 8.01 5.67
CA ARG A 187 -0.70 7.27 5.09
C ARG A 187 -1.84 7.28 6.09
N GLY A 188 -3.08 7.43 5.64
CA GLY A 188 -4.19 7.44 6.57
C GLY A 188 -5.55 7.70 5.98
N ILE A 189 -6.49 7.88 6.89
CA ILE A 189 -7.87 8.25 6.65
C ILE A 189 -8.28 9.35 7.62
N THR A 190 -9.25 10.16 7.21
CA THR A 190 -10.09 10.90 8.16
C THR A 190 -11.31 10.04 8.49
N TYR A 191 -11.45 9.68 9.78
CA TYR A 191 -12.62 8.99 10.29
C TYR A 191 -13.55 9.97 11.00
N ASN A 192 -14.79 10.05 10.54
CA ASN A 192 -15.78 11.00 11.09
C ASN A 192 -16.75 10.34 12.09
N GLY A 193 -16.49 9.12 12.54
CA GLY A 193 -17.35 8.33 13.42
C GLY A 193 -18.41 7.48 12.71
N PHE A 194 -18.58 7.64 11.40
CA PHE A 194 -19.45 6.78 10.58
C PHE A 194 -18.68 6.17 9.41
N THR A 195 -18.06 7.02 8.59
CA THR A 195 -17.24 6.65 7.44
C THR A 195 -15.79 7.03 7.66
N GLY A 196 -14.92 6.33 6.94
CA GLY A 196 -13.50 6.66 6.86
C GLY A 196 -13.18 7.02 5.42
N ASN A 197 -12.82 8.28 5.21
CA ASN A 197 -12.48 8.82 3.91
C ASN A 197 -10.96 8.79 3.76
N ALA A 198 -10.49 8.22 2.65
CA ALA A 198 -9.08 8.05 2.43
C ALA A 198 -8.38 9.41 2.21
N GLU A 199 -7.24 9.61 2.85
CA GLU A 199 -6.42 10.80 2.63
C GLU A 199 -5.28 10.48 1.66
N PRO A 200 -4.93 11.40 0.74
CA PRO A 200 -3.75 11.24 -0.10
C PRO A 200 -2.50 10.98 0.76
N GLY A 201 -1.95 9.78 0.64
CA GLY A 201 -0.68 9.47 1.27
C GLY A 201 0.43 10.29 0.62
N THR A 202 1.35 10.80 1.44
CA THR A 202 2.46 11.63 0.97
C THR A 202 3.79 11.04 1.42
N LEU A 203 4.82 11.22 0.59
CA LEU A 203 6.20 10.96 0.95
C LEU A 203 7.04 12.17 0.56
N SER A 204 7.86 12.64 1.49
CA SER A 204 8.88 13.65 1.28
C SER A 204 10.25 13.07 1.62
N ALA A 205 11.23 13.27 0.73
CA ALA A 205 12.61 12.88 0.98
C ALA A 205 13.53 14.07 0.71
N ARG A 206 14.44 14.33 1.65
CA ARG A 206 15.48 15.33 1.55
C ARG A 206 16.83 14.66 1.42
N ILE A 207 17.54 14.99 0.36
CA ILE A 207 18.83 14.41 0.00
C ILE A 207 19.85 15.55 -0.10
N TYR A 208 21.00 15.39 0.55
CA TYR A 208 22.04 16.41 0.58
C TYR A 208 23.23 16.03 -0.30
N ASN A 209 23.56 16.92 -1.24
CA ASN A 209 24.73 16.87 -2.11
C ASN A 209 24.93 15.52 -2.83
N ASP A 210 23.85 14.81 -3.05
CA ASP A 210 23.78 13.56 -3.77
C ASP A 210 22.50 13.57 -4.60
N LEU A 211 22.47 12.83 -5.71
CA LEU A 211 21.39 12.80 -6.70
C LEU A 211 21.19 14.09 -7.53
N ASP A 212 21.48 14.07 -8.84
CA ASP A 212 20.97 15.08 -9.77
C ASP A 212 19.64 14.60 -10.40
N PRO A 213 18.50 15.27 -10.14
CA PRO A 213 17.20 14.90 -10.71
C PRO A 213 17.19 14.86 -12.24
N ARG A 214 17.99 15.72 -12.89
CA ARG A 214 18.07 15.81 -14.36
C ARG A 214 18.78 14.61 -14.94
N ALA A 215 19.88 14.20 -14.30
CA ALA A 215 20.65 13.02 -14.72
C ALA A 215 19.88 11.73 -14.44
N SER A 216 19.10 11.66 -13.35
CA SER A 216 18.34 10.48 -12.94
C SER A 216 16.95 10.35 -13.58
N SER A 217 16.49 11.39 -14.30
CA SER A 217 15.13 11.46 -14.87
C SER A 217 14.01 11.27 -13.86
N LEU A 218 14.20 11.80 -12.64
CA LEU A 218 13.18 11.82 -11.58
C LEU A 218 12.18 12.94 -11.83
N ILE A 219 11.33 12.70 -12.83
CA ILE A 219 10.26 13.61 -13.26
C ILE A 219 8.93 13.24 -12.63
N ARG A 220 7.97 14.15 -12.72
CA ARG A 220 6.58 13.91 -12.30
C ARG A 220 6.00 12.65 -12.95
N GLY A 221 5.32 11.82 -12.17
CA GLY A 221 4.72 10.55 -12.58
C GLY A 221 5.68 9.35 -12.52
N THR A 222 6.96 9.55 -12.16
CA THR A 222 7.90 8.43 -11.97
C THR A 222 7.46 7.60 -10.75
N PRO A 223 7.24 6.27 -10.88
CA PRO A 223 6.90 5.44 -9.74
C PRO A 223 8.01 5.43 -8.68
N ILE A 224 7.62 5.47 -7.41
CA ILE A 224 8.51 5.50 -6.26
C ILE A 224 7.97 4.60 -5.14
N VAL A 225 8.87 3.97 -4.41
CA VAL A 225 8.55 3.05 -3.33
C VAL A 225 9.58 3.19 -2.23
N LEU A 226 9.10 3.23 -0.98
CA LEU A 226 9.94 3.12 0.20
C LEU A 226 9.78 1.70 0.74
N ILE A 227 10.88 0.99 0.92
CA ILE A 227 10.87 -0.37 1.46
C ILE A 227 11.78 -0.47 2.67
N ASP A 228 11.37 -1.31 3.62
CA ASP A 228 12.29 -1.91 4.57
C ASP A 228 12.97 -3.12 3.92
N CYS A 229 14.29 -3.14 3.80
CA CYS A 229 15.02 -4.27 3.25
C CYS A 229 15.15 -5.45 4.23
N ALA A 230 14.96 -5.24 5.54
CA ALA A 230 15.04 -6.31 6.53
C ALA A 230 13.82 -7.24 6.46
N THR A 231 12.61 -6.66 6.43
CA THR A 231 11.35 -7.39 6.29
C THR A 231 10.84 -7.47 4.84
N ARG A 232 11.45 -6.74 3.90
CA ARG A 232 10.97 -6.52 2.52
C ARG A 232 9.54 -5.94 2.46
N THR A 233 9.10 -5.30 3.54
CA THR A 233 7.79 -4.69 3.60
C THR A 233 7.84 -3.31 2.96
N ARG A 234 6.89 -3.01 2.06
CA ARG A 234 6.72 -1.65 1.54
C ARG A 234 6.19 -0.76 2.65
N LEU A 235 6.75 0.42 2.80
CA LEU A 235 6.27 1.44 3.73
C LEU A 235 5.39 2.47 3.02
N PHE A 236 5.70 2.72 1.75
CA PHE A 236 4.98 3.66 0.89
C PHE A 236 5.11 3.23 -0.58
N THR A 237 4.04 3.35 -1.35
CA THR A 237 4.03 3.16 -2.81
C THR A 237 3.30 4.33 -3.45
N GLY A 238 3.90 4.97 -4.45
CA GLY A 238 3.29 6.11 -5.11
C GLY A 238 4.02 6.56 -6.37
N THR A 239 3.76 7.79 -6.80
CA THR A 239 4.42 8.45 -7.91
C THR A 239 4.97 9.82 -7.48
N ILE A 240 6.10 10.21 -8.06
CA ILE A 240 6.71 11.53 -7.81
C ILE A 240 5.75 12.60 -8.32
N ASP A 241 5.33 13.53 -7.45
CA ASP A 241 4.59 14.72 -7.85
C ASP A 241 5.55 15.85 -8.21
N LYS A 242 6.62 16.03 -7.42
CA LYS A 242 7.56 17.13 -7.57
C LYS A 242 8.97 16.75 -7.15
N THR A 243 9.96 17.29 -7.87
CA THR A 243 11.37 17.26 -7.49
C THR A 243 11.94 18.67 -7.55
N ILE A 244 12.64 19.10 -6.49
CA ILE A 244 13.27 20.43 -6.39
C ILE A 244 14.75 20.23 -6.13
N SER A 245 15.62 20.96 -6.83
CA SER A 245 17.05 21.04 -6.52
C SER A 245 17.41 22.49 -6.19
N THR A 246 17.95 22.70 -5.00
CA THR A 246 18.33 24.02 -4.51
C THR A 246 19.86 24.07 -4.32
N PRO A 247 20.60 24.75 -5.21
CA PRO A 247 22.04 24.91 -5.05
C PRO A 247 22.38 25.94 -3.97
N ALA A 248 23.45 25.69 -3.24
CA ALA A 248 24.07 26.59 -2.29
C ALA A 248 25.28 27.31 -2.92
N LYS A 249 25.72 28.40 -2.29
CA LYS A 249 26.83 29.24 -2.81
C LYS A 249 28.18 28.53 -2.78
N ASP A 250 28.35 27.53 -1.93
CA ASP A 250 29.57 26.74 -1.77
C ASP A 250 29.70 25.60 -2.79
N GLY A 251 28.74 25.47 -3.72
CA GLY A 251 28.70 24.41 -4.72
C GLY A 251 27.98 23.14 -4.26
N THR A 252 27.52 23.08 -3.00
CA THR A 252 26.65 22.00 -2.52
C THR A 252 25.20 22.23 -2.97
N TYR A 253 24.35 21.22 -2.88
CA TYR A 253 22.92 21.37 -3.22
C TYR A 253 22.07 20.45 -2.37
N THR A 254 20.79 20.80 -2.21
CA THR A 254 19.78 19.93 -1.59
C THR A 254 18.75 19.53 -2.64
N VAL A 255 18.35 18.27 -2.64
CA VAL A 255 17.24 17.76 -3.44
C VAL A 255 16.09 17.37 -2.54
N GLU A 256 14.91 17.87 -2.88
CA GLU A 256 13.65 17.49 -2.24
C GLU A 256 12.78 16.76 -3.25
N ILE A 257 12.34 15.56 -2.87
CA ILE A 257 11.40 14.75 -3.64
C ILE A 257 10.10 14.71 -2.87
N SER A 258 8.99 14.97 -3.55
CA SER A 258 7.64 14.81 -3.03
C SER A 258 6.87 13.83 -3.90
N ALA A 259 6.18 12.89 -3.26
CA ALA A 259 5.42 11.84 -3.91
C ALA A 259 4.04 11.68 -3.28
N ILE A 260 3.09 11.22 -4.09
CA ILE A 260 1.71 10.95 -3.70
C ILE A 260 1.37 9.49 -4.00
N ASP A 261 0.47 8.91 -3.23
CA ASP A 261 0.00 7.54 -3.45
C ASP A 261 -1.15 7.48 -4.49
N ALA A 262 -1.76 6.29 -4.62
CA ALA A 262 -2.88 6.06 -5.53
C ALA A 262 -4.11 6.93 -5.21
N ILE A 263 -4.32 7.37 -3.97
CA ILE A 263 -5.45 8.25 -3.61
C ILE A 263 -5.20 9.64 -4.18
N GLY A 264 -3.96 10.14 -4.13
CA GLY A 264 -3.59 11.41 -4.77
C GLY A 264 -3.86 11.40 -6.29
N GLU A 265 -3.60 10.28 -6.97
CA GLU A 265 -3.90 10.12 -8.40
C GLU A 265 -5.41 10.08 -8.69
N LEU A 266 -6.19 9.44 -7.83
CA LEU A 266 -7.65 9.43 -7.92
C LEU A 266 -8.22 10.84 -7.70
N ALA A 267 -7.69 11.59 -6.73
CA ALA A 267 -8.15 12.93 -6.40
C ALA A 267 -7.95 13.92 -7.56
N ALA A 268 -6.91 13.70 -8.37
CA ALA A 268 -6.62 14.50 -9.57
C ALA A 268 -7.56 14.22 -10.75
N THR A 269 -8.42 13.20 -10.68
CA THR A 269 -9.35 12.83 -11.75
C THR A 269 -10.77 13.28 -11.43
N THR A 270 -11.36 14.11 -12.29
CA THR A 270 -12.77 14.51 -12.19
C THR A 270 -13.69 13.59 -13.01
N LYS A 271 -14.89 13.34 -12.48
CA LYS A 271 -15.98 12.63 -13.15
C LYS A 271 -17.28 13.43 -13.05
N TYR A 272 -18.01 13.50 -14.17
CA TYR A 272 -19.21 14.34 -14.33
C TYR A 272 -20.54 13.65 -14.00
N GLN A 273 -20.67 12.36 -14.29
CA GLN A 273 -21.92 11.63 -14.09
C GLN A 273 -21.68 10.12 -14.06
N GLU A 274 -22.54 9.42 -13.33
CA GLU A 274 -22.68 7.97 -13.39
C GLU A 274 -24.18 7.65 -13.35
N THR A 275 -24.75 7.33 -14.51
CA THR A 275 -26.16 6.97 -14.64
C THR A 275 -26.28 5.51 -15.04
N ARG A 276 -27.17 4.79 -14.37
CA ARG A 276 -27.42 3.36 -14.55
C ARG A 276 -28.90 3.17 -14.89
N ARG A 277 -29.26 1.95 -15.30
CA ARG A 277 -30.67 1.58 -15.55
C ARG A 277 -31.41 1.18 -14.28
N SER A 278 -30.67 0.78 -13.25
CA SER A 278 -31.17 0.30 -11.97
C SER A 278 -30.09 0.44 -10.92
N ALA A 279 -30.47 0.52 -9.65
CA ALA A 279 -29.54 0.50 -8.54
C ALA A 279 -28.67 -0.77 -8.56
N VAL A 280 -27.39 -0.63 -8.19
CA VAL A 280 -26.40 -1.72 -8.25
C VAL A 280 -25.77 -1.92 -6.88
N ARG A 281 -25.37 -3.14 -6.57
CA ARG A 281 -24.65 -3.45 -5.33
C ARG A 281 -23.36 -2.62 -5.25
N TRP A 282 -23.05 -2.10 -4.06
CA TRP A 282 -21.97 -1.14 -3.83
C TRP A 282 -20.59 -1.60 -4.33
N ASP A 283 -20.25 -2.87 -4.18
CA ASP A 283 -18.97 -3.43 -4.59
C ASP A 283 -18.82 -3.46 -6.12
N LYS A 284 -19.91 -3.79 -6.82
CA LYS A 284 -19.95 -3.73 -8.28
C LYS A 284 -19.90 -2.28 -8.76
N ALA A 285 -20.67 -1.38 -8.14
CA ALA A 285 -20.63 0.05 -8.45
C ALA A 285 -19.22 0.63 -8.26
N MET A 286 -18.50 0.19 -7.22
CA MET A 286 -17.13 0.61 -6.95
C MET A 286 -16.15 0.09 -8.00
N ARG A 287 -16.21 -1.20 -8.34
CA ARG A 287 -15.34 -1.77 -9.40
C ARG A 287 -15.57 -1.09 -10.74
N GLU A 288 -16.82 -0.76 -11.07
CA GLU A 288 -17.14 -0.03 -12.29
C GLU A 288 -16.61 1.41 -12.28
N LEU A 289 -16.61 2.07 -11.11
CA LEU A 289 -16.12 3.45 -10.96
C LEU A 289 -14.63 3.57 -11.27
N ILE A 290 -13.83 2.58 -10.86
CA ILE A 290 -12.36 2.58 -10.99
C ILE A 290 -11.82 1.68 -12.11
N LYS A 291 -12.70 1.03 -12.88
CA LYS A 291 -12.34 -0.02 -13.87
C LYS A 291 -11.28 0.40 -14.89
N ASP A 292 -11.24 1.69 -15.22
CA ASP A 292 -10.35 2.26 -16.24
C ASP A 292 -8.98 2.66 -15.64
N ARG A 293 -8.72 2.29 -14.38
CA ARG A 293 -7.49 2.60 -13.65
C ARG A 293 -6.73 1.32 -13.33
N PRO A 294 -5.38 1.34 -13.40
CA PRO A 294 -4.54 0.20 -13.06
C PRO A 294 -4.41 0.02 -11.54
N ILE A 295 -5.51 0.10 -10.80
CA ILE A 295 -5.56 0.03 -9.34
C ILE A 295 -6.31 -1.23 -8.92
N SER A 296 -5.68 -2.02 -8.06
CA SER A 296 -6.31 -3.20 -7.48
C SER A 296 -7.23 -2.83 -6.32
N THR A 297 -8.26 -3.65 -6.08
CA THR A 297 -9.19 -3.44 -4.95
C THR A 297 -9.43 -4.68 -4.12
N THR A 298 -9.57 -4.46 -2.81
CA THR A 298 -10.03 -5.45 -1.85
C THR A 298 -11.32 -4.95 -1.21
N LEU A 299 -12.44 -5.61 -1.50
CA LEU A 299 -13.77 -5.17 -1.06
C LEU A 299 -14.36 -6.23 -0.11
N SER A 300 -14.82 -5.82 1.07
CA SER A 300 -15.48 -6.71 2.02
C SER A 300 -16.68 -6.05 2.70
N GLY A 301 -17.81 -6.76 2.73
CA GLY A 301 -19.04 -6.30 3.36
C GLY A 301 -20.30 -6.69 2.58
N ASP A 302 -21.19 -7.44 3.23
CA ASP A 302 -22.48 -7.84 2.67
C ASP A 302 -23.64 -7.04 3.27
N GLY A 303 -24.79 -7.04 2.57
CA GLY A 303 -26.04 -6.47 3.09
C GLY A 303 -26.01 -4.94 3.22
N ARG A 304 -25.28 -4.26 2.32
CA ARG A 304 -25.20 -2.79 2.31
C ARG A 304 -26.19 -2.19 1.30
N PRO A 305 -26.63 -0.94 1.50
CA PRO A 305 -27.51 -0.26 0.55
C PRO A 305 -26.97 -0.30 -0.89
N TYR A 306 -27.88 -0.41 -1.84
CA TYR A 306 -27.55 -0.35 -3.26
C TYR A 306 -27.29 1.10 -3.67
N ILE A 307 -26.35 1.29 -4.60
CA ILE A 307 -25.99 2.59 -5.14
C ILE A 307 -26.93 2.93 -6.30
N GLY A 308 -27.60 4.06 -6.21
CA GLY A 308 -28.47 4.62 -7.23
C GLY A 308 -27.71 5.42 -8.29
N ASP A 309 -28.47 6.17 -9.07
CA ASP A 309 -27.94 7.06 -10.10
C ASP A 309 -27.63 8.43 -9.52
N MET A 310 -26.55 9.06 -9.96
CA MET A 310 -26.17 10.40 -9.51
C MET A 310 -25.66 11.24 -10.67
N VAL A 311 -26.09 12.51 -10.70
CA VAL A 311 -25.54 13.55 -11.58
C VAL A 311 -24.78 14.51 -10.69
N LYS A 312 -23.44 14.40 -10.70
CA LYS A 312 -22.55 15.26 -9.91
C LYS A 312 -21.17 15.33 -10.57
N GLU A 313 -20.66 16.54 -10.74
CA GLU A 313 -19.25 16.76 -11.06
C GLU A 313 -18.44 16.75 -9.76
N ALA A 314 -17.54 15.78 -9.64
CA ALA A 314 -16.77 15.55 -8.43
C ALA A 314 -15.46 14.79 -8.77
N SER A 315 -14.48 14.88 -7.88
CA SER A 315 -13.27 14.04 -7.98
C SER A 315 -13.61 12.56 -7.80
N LEU A 316 -12.78 11.64 -8.31
CA LEU A 316 -13.02 10.21 -8.09
C LEU A 316 -13.00 9.85 -6.61
N THR A 317 -12.18 10.50 -5.79
CA THR A 317 -12.16 10.30 -4.33
C THR A 317 -13.47 10.72 -3.70
N GLU A 318 -14.06 11.85 -4.12
CA GLU A 318 -15.37 12.30 -3.64
C GLU A 318 -16.50 11.36 -4.10
N TRP A 319 -16.44 10.83 -5.33
CA TRP A 319 -17.36 9.77 -5.75
C TRP A 319 -17.24 8.51 -4.89
N ILE A 320 -16.01 8.11 -4.55
CA ILE A 320 -15.75 6.97 -3.67
C ILE A 320 -16.27 7.27 -2.26
N ASP A 321 -16.06 8.47 -1.73
CA ASP A 321 -16.58 8.89 -0.42
C ASP A 321 -18.10 8.82 -0.36
N ILE A 322 -18.80 9.29 -1.40
CA ILE A 322 -20.26 9.20 -1.51
C ILE A 322 -20.72 7.73 -1.53
N TYR A 323 -20.05 6.87 -2.29
CA TYR A 323 -20.38 5.44 -2.33
C TYR A 323 -20.06 4.75 -1.00
N ALA A 324 -18.97 5.14 -0.35
CA ALA A 324 -18.55 4.62 0.93
C ALA A 324 -19.53 5.00 2.03
N ALA A 325 -19.99 6.26 2.05
CA ALA A 325 -21.03 6.76 2.93
C ALA A 325 -22.38 6.10 2.70
N THR A 326 -22.75 5.87 1.45
CA THR A 326 -23.98 5.13 1.11
C THR A 326 -23.95 3.70 1.66
N ALA A 327 -22.79 3.05 1.61
CA ALA A 327 -22.61 1.67 2.05
C ALA A 327 -22.24 1.54 3.54
N GLY A 328 -21.89 2.64 4.22
CA GLY A 328 -21.38 2.65 5.60
C GLY A 328 -20.06 1.89 5.74
N ILE A 329 -19.13 2.13 4.81
CA ILE A 329 -17.82 1.46 4.76
C ILE A 329 -16.69 2.47 4.98
N VAL A 330 -15.54 1.94 5.39
CA VAL A 330 -14.27 2.65 5.48
C VAL A 330 -13.40 2.23 4.31
N TRP A 331 -12.72 3.18 3.66
CA TRP A 331 -11.81 2.89 2.56
C TRP A 331 -10.46 3.62 2.71
N TRP A 332 -9.39 3.01 2.19
CA TRP A 332 -8.03 3.53 2.22
C TRP A 332 -7.15 2.88 1.16
N ALA A 333 -5.94 3.41 0.94
CA ALA A 333 -4.87 2.73 0.20
C ALA A 333 -3.94 2.03 1.18
N ASP A 334 -3.66 0.75 0.95
CA ASP A 334 -2.62 0.05 1.70
C ASP A 334 -1.21 0.47 1.25
N ARG A 335 -0.17 0.01 1.96
CA ARG A 335 1.23 0.26 1.63
C ARG A 335 1.66 -0.19 0.21
N TYR A 336 0.89 -1.07 -0.43
CA TYR A 336 1.15 -1.61 -1.76
C TYR A 336 0.42 -0.82 -2.86
N GLY A 337 -0.42 0.16 -2.50
CA GLY A 337 -1.24 0.93 -3.43
C GLY A 337 -2.56 0.24 -3.82
N VAL A 338 -2.99 -0.77 -3.07
CA VAL A 338 -4.29 -1.43 -3.26
C VAL A 338 -5.34 -0.65 -2.47
N ILE A 339 -6.45 -0.32 -3.14
CA ILE A 339 -7.58 0.34 -2.47
C ILE A 339 -8.38 -0.72 -1.71
N THR A 340 -8.34 -0.63 -0.39
CA THR A 340 -9.04 -1.53 0.52
C THR A 340 -10.31 -0.86 1.03
N MET A 341 -11.41 -1.62 1.05
CA MET A 341 -12.69 -1.17 1.57
C MET A 341 -13.29 -2.24 2.47
N ARG A 342 -13.67 -1.84 3.67
CA ARG A 342 -14.22 -2.74 4.68
C ARG A 342 -15.45 -2.14 5.32
N ALA A 343 -16.48 -2.97 5.44
CA ALA A 343 -17.72 -2.57 6.10
C ALA A 343 -17.74 -2.87 7.60
N THR A 344 -16.85 -3.74 8.08
CA THR A 344 -16.75 -4.13 9.48
C THR A 344 -15.30 -4.07 9.95
N PRO A 345 -15.05 -3.56 11.17
CA PRO A 345 -13.71 -3.51 11.74
C PRO A 345 -13.13 -4.91 11.94
N ALA A 346 -11.82 -5.02 11.74
CA ALA A 346 -11.07 -6.14 12.29
C ALA A 346 -11.10 -6.02 13.83
N SER A 347 -11.37 -7.14 14.50
CA SER A 347 -11.58 -7.17 15.95
C SER A 347 -10.40 -7.69 16.76
N SER A 348 -9.46 -8.41 16.13
CA SER A 348 -8.32 -9.04 16.80
C SER A 348 -7.11 -8.11 16.75
N PRO A 349 -6.66 -7.54 17.88
CA PRO A 349 -5.54 -6.62 17.90
C PRO A 349 -4.23 -7.25 17.39
N VAL A 350 -3.43 -6.46 16.66
CA VAL A 350 -2.12 -6.90 16.14
C VAL A 350 -0.94 -6.46 17.02
N ALA A 351 -1.15 -5.44 17.85
CA ALA A 351 -0.17 -4.90 18.79
C ALA A 351 -0.88 -4.32 20.02
N ALA A 352 -0.11 -4.07 21.07
CA ALA A 352 -0.57 -3.43 22.30
C ALA A 352 0.16 -2.09 22.52
N ILE A 353 -0.58 -1.07 22.94
CA ILE A 353 -0.12 0.26 23.35
C ILE A 353 -0.62 0.46 24.78
N VAL A 354 0.25 0.21 25.75
CA VAL A 354 -0.12 0.24 27.17
C VAL A 354 0.67 1.34 27.85
N MET A 355 -0.03 2.38 28.28
CA MET A 355 0.55 3.49 29.04
C MET A 355 0.58 3.20 30.55
N ASP A 356 -0.41 2.44 31.01
CA ASP A 356 -0.55 1.98 32.39
C ASP A 356 -1.28 0.62 32.42
N GLY A 357 -0.92 -0.22 33.41
CA GLY A 357 -1.50 -1.56 33.56
C GLY A 357 -0.58 -2.70 33.09
N ALA A 358 -1.14 -3.90 33.06
CA ALA A 358 -0.40 -5.11 32.69
C ALA A 358 -0.36 -5.28 31.18
N GLN A 359 0.83 -5.52 30.64
CA GLN A 359 1.02 -5.80 29.21
C GLN A 359 0.36 -7.13 28.83
N PRO A 360 -0.41 -7.19 27.73
CA PRO A 360 -0.90 -8.46 27.20
C PRO A 360 0.29 -9.32 26.75
N SER A 361 0.51 -10.47 27.39
CA SER A 361 1.70 -11.31 27.15
C SER A 361 1.79 -11.92 25.75
N SER A 362 0.72 -11.87 24.96
CA SER A 362 0.63 -12.47 23.62
C SER A 362 0.76 -11.48 22.47
N LEU A 363 0.82 -10.17 22.73
CA LEU A 363 0.88 -9.13 21.71
C LEU A 363 2.24 -8.41 21.74
N PRO A 364 2.80 -8.03 20.58
CA PRO A 364 3.92 -7.11 20.54
C PRO A 364 3.55 -5.78 21.22
N SER A 365 4.38 -5.33 22.16
CA SER A 365 4.18 -4.07 22.86
C SER A 365 4.86 -2.92 22.12
N LEU A 366 4.14 -1.81 21.98
CA LEU A 366 4.65 -0.51 21.61
C LEU A 366 4.76 0.34 22.88
N GLU A 367 5.89 1.01 23.04
CA GLU A 367 6.28 1.82 24.18
C GLU A 367 6.41 3.29 23.74
N PRO A 368 5.32 4.06 23.83
CA PRO A 368 5.27 5.43 23.36
C PRO A 368 6.14 6.35 24.22
N VAL A 369 6.77 7.32 23.56
CA VAL A 369 7.49 8.42 24.20
C VAL A 369 6.58 9.61 24.46
N ASP A 370 5.46 9.70 23.73
CA ASP A 370 4.43 10.72 23.89
C ASP A 370 3.05 10.16 23.52
N ALA A 371 2.01 10.72 24.11
CA ALA A 371 0.64 10.26 23.98
C ALA A 371 -0.36 11.39 24.22
N VAL A 372 -1.34 11.50 23.33
CA VAL A 372 -2.43 12.45 23.44
C VAL A 372 -3.73 11.68 23.64
N ALA A 373 -4.50 12.06 24.66
CA ALA A 373 -5.85 11.58 24.90
C ALA A 373 -6.75 12.78 25.17
N THR A 374 -7.72 13.01 24.28
CA THR A 374 -8.67 14.12 24.39
C THR A 374 -10.07 13.56 24.59
N VAL A 375 -10.88 14.28 25.36
CA VAL A 375 -12.33 14.07 25.37
C VAL A 375 -12.93 15.35 24.83
N ASP A 376 -13.45 15.29 23.61
CA ASP A 376 -14.15 16.39 23.00
C ASP A 376 -15.64 16.05 22.83
N THR A 377 -16.47 16.64 23.68
CA THR A 377 -17.92 16.46 23.61
C THR A 377 -18.52 17.15 22.38
N SER A 378 -17.83 18.11 21.77
CA SER A 378 -18.27 18.74 20.53
C SER A 378 -18.15 17.80 19.32
N THR A 379 -17.33 16.75 19.43
CA THR A 379 -17.20 15.69 18.43
C THR A 379 -18.06 14.46 18.71
N ALA A 380 -18.86 14.48 19.78
CA ALA A 380 -19.86 13.44 19.99
C ALA A 380 -20.81 13.39 18.77
N ILE A 381 -21.37 12.23 18.43
CA ILE A 381 -22.30 12.11 17.29
C ILE A 381 -23.66 11.71 17.83
N ALA A 382 -24.55 12.68 17.96
CA ALA A 382 -25.93 12.46 18.36
C ALA A 382 -26.86 12.26 17.15
N THR A 383 -26.57 12.95 16.03
CA THR A 383 -27.34 12.88 14.79
C THR A 383 -26.44 12.64 13.59
N ILE A 384 -26.80 11.71 12.70
CA ILE A 384 -26.26 11.61 11.35
C ILE A 384 -27.31 12.10 10.35
N GLU A 385 -26.91 13.08 9.53
CA GLU A 385 -27.71 13.65 8.46
C GLU A 385 -27.07 13.32 7.11
N ALA A 386 -27.79 12.56 6.28
CA ALA A 386 -27.36 12.20 4.95
C ALA A 386 -28.10 13.02 3.90
N THR A 387 -27.37 13.73 3.04
CA THR A 387 -27.90 14.28 1.79
C THR A 387 -27.80 13.19 0.73
N ASN A 388 -28.94 12.59 0.37
CA ASN A 388 -29.01 11.55 -0.64
C ASN A 388 -29.18 12.17 -2.03
N ASN A 389 -28.13 12.09 -2.84
CA ASN A 389 -28.13 12.50 -4.24
C ASN A 389 -28.78 11.42 -5.09
N SER A 390 -29.63 11.82 -6.03
CA SER A 390 -30.23 10.94 -7.02
C SER A 390 -30.38 11.63 -8.36
N ALA A 391 -30.57 10.86 -9.43
CA ALA A 391 -30.79 11.39 -10.77
C ALA A 391 -32.19 11.01 -11.28
N VAL A 392 -32.87 11.97 -11.90
CA VAL A 392 -34.18 11.77 -12.56
C VAL A 392 -34.13 12.39 -13.95
N ARG A 393 -34.88 11.81 -14.90
CA ARG A 393 -35.03 12.41 -16.23
C ARG A 393 -36.09 13.50 -16.19
N ASN A 394 -35.79 14.66 -16.78
CA ASN A 394 -36.74 15.74 -16.97
C ASN A 394 -37.69 15.45 -18.16
N GLU A 395 -38.64 16.36 -18.40
CA GLU A 395 -39.62 16.26 -19.49
C GLU A 395 -38.98 16.23 -20.89
N GLN A 396 -37.75 16.74 -21.02
CA GLN A 396 -36.96 16.73 -22.26
C GLN A 396 -36.08 15.47 -22.39
N GLY A 397 -36.13 14.55 -21.41
CA GLY A 397 -35.35 13.33 -21.38
C GLY A 397 -33.90 13.49 -20.91
N GLU A 398 -33.50 14.69 -20.46
CA GLU A 398 -32.18 14.99 -19.90
C GLU A 398 -32.10 14.60 -18.42
N TRP A 399 -30.92 14.19 -17.95
CA TRP A 399 -30.72 13.83 -16.55
C TRP A 399 -30.57 15.09 -15.69
N GLN A 400 -31.32 15.14 -14.59
CA GLN A 400 -31.24 16.19 -13.57
C GLN A 400 -30.98 15.58 -12.21
N GLY A 401 -30.08 16.20 -11.45
CA GLY A 401 -29.82 15.84 -10.06
C GLY A 401 -30.95 16.31 -9.15
N THR A 402 -31.33 15.46 -8.20
CA THR A 402 -32.25 15.81 -7.11
C THR A 402 -31.67 15.28 -5.79
N THR A 403 -32.02 15.92 -4.68
CA THR A 403 -31.50 15.57 -3.36
C THR A 403 -32.64 15.32 -2.38
N THR A 404 -32.42 14.42 -1.43
CA THR A 404 -33.34 14.17 -0.31
C THR A 404 -32.54 14.01 0.97
N THR A 405 -32.94 14.70 2.03
CA THR A 405 -32.27 14.61 3.32
C THR A 405 -32.87 13.48 4.16
N VAL A 406 -32.01 12.64 4.72
CA VAL A 406 -32.35 11.50 5.60
C VAL A 406 -31.63 11.72 6.93
N ARG A 407 -32.30 11.46 8.07
CA ARG A 407 -31.75 11.79 9.41
C ARG A 407 -31.97 10.64 10.38
N ALA A 408 -30.93 10.30 11.14
CA ALA A 408 -31.00 9.39 12.28
C ALA A 408 -30.47 10.10 13.53
N THR A 409 -31.16 9.97 14.66
CA THR A 409 -30.80 10.66 15.92
C THR A 409 -30.91 9.69 17.11
N ASN A 410 -29.87 9.65 17.94
CA ASN A 410 -29.90 8.97 19.24
C ASN A 410 -30.36 9.97 20.29
N ALA A 411 -31.60 9.84 20.75
CA ALA A 411 -32.20 10.77 21.70
C ALA A 411 -31.47 10.79 23.06
N THR A 412 -30.88 9.66 23.48
CA THR A 412 -30.15 9.55 24.74
C THR A 412 -28.84 10.33 24.66
N ILE A 413 -28.01 10.08 23.63
CA ILE A 413 -26.75 10.81 23.42
C ILE A 413 -27.04 12.31 23.21
N ALA A 414 -28.07 12.65 22.42
CA ALA A 414 -28.47 14.04 22.21
C ALA A 414 -28.82 14.76 23.52
N ALA A 415 -29.42 14.06 24.48
CA ALA A 415 -29.77 14.61 25.79
C ALA A 415 -28.55 14.69 26.74
N GLU A 416 -27.61 13.75 26.66
CA GLU A 416 -26.46 13.65 27.57
C GLU A 416 -25.29 14.57 27.17
N VAL A 417 -24.94 14.62 25.90
CA VAL A 417 -23.74 15.33 25.40
C VAL A 417 -24.06 16.45 24.40
N GLY A 418 -25.32 16.62 24.04
CA GLY A 418 -25.81 17.63 23.11
C GLY A 418 -26.07 17.09 21.70
N ASN A 419 -26.85 17.84 20.91
CA ASN A 419 -27.29 17.41 19.57
C ASN A 419 -26.31 17.83 18.47
N THR A 420 -25.09 17.32 18.57
CA THR A 420 -24.06 17.43 17.53
C THR A 420 -24.42 16.59 16.31
N ARG A 421 -24.14 17.13 15.12
CA ARG A 421 -24.57 16.57 13.84
C ARG A 421 -23.38 16.26 12.94
N LEU A 422 -23.31 15.01 12.50
CA LEU A 422 -22.47 14.61 11.37
C LEU A 422 -23.27 14.74 10.07
N THR A 423 -22.72 15.44 9.07
CA THR A 423 -23.31 15.55 7.74
C THR A 423 -22.51 14.72 6.75
N ILE A 424 -23.20 13.89 5.96
CA ILE A 424 -22.60 13.06 4.92
C ILE A 424 -23.36 13.19 3.61
N GLU A 425 -22.69 12.92 2.50
CA GLU A 425 -23.32 12.80 1.19
C GLU A 425 -23.45 11.32 0.79
N THR A 426 -24.58 10.97 0.19
CA THR A 426 -24.91 9.58 -0.18
C THR A 426 -25.58 9.55 -1.55
N ALA A 427 -25.71 8.35 -2.12
CA ALA A 427 -26.38 8.07 -3.38
C ALA A 427 -27.09 6.70 -3.32
N ALA A 428 -27.89 6.47 -2.28
CA ALA A 428 -28.68 5.27 -2.07
C ALA A 428 -29.80 5.16 -3.10
N GLY A 429 -29.91 4.00 -3.74
CA GLY A 429 -31.03 3.68 -4.62
C GLY A 429 -32.35 3.44 -3.87
N ASN A 430 -32.29 3.14 -2.57
CA ASN A 430 -33.43 3.00 -1.69
C ASN A 430 -33.19 3.76 -0.38
N ILE A 431 -34.02 4.76 -0.11
CA ILE A 431 -33.92 5.62 1.08
C ILE A 431 -34.20 4.83 2.38
N PHE A 432 -35.03 3.79 2.34
CA PHE A 432 -35.34 2.98 3.52
C PHE A 432 -34.11 2.21 4.03
N ASP A 433 -33.33 1.65 3.10
CA ASP A 433 -32.12 0.91 3.44
C ASP A 433 -31.05 1.86 4.00
N LEU A 434 -30.96 3.08 3.45
CA LEU A 434 -30.10 4.14 3.97
C LEU A 434 -30.52 4.52 5.40
N GLN A 435 -31.80 4.80 5.64
CA GLN A 435 -32.30 5.15 6.98
C GLN A 435 -31.98 4.05 8.01
N THR A 436 -32.14 2.79 7.63
CA THR A 436 -31.83 1.64 8.49
C THR A 436 -30.35 1.61 8.87
N LEU A 437 -29.47 1.82 7.89
CA LEU A 437 -28.02 1.91 8.11
C LEU A 437 -27.66 3.06 9.07
N LEU A 438 -28.23 4.26 8.86
CA LEU A 438 -27.95 5.42 9.70
C LEU A 438 -28.43 5.23 11.14
N ASN A 439 -29.60 4.62 11.33
CA ASN A 439 -30.11 4.30 12.67
C ASN A 439 -29.17 3.34 13.40
N SER A 440 -28.75 2.25 12.75
CA SER A 440 -27.79 1.28 13.31
C SER A 440 -26.46 1.94 13.69
N ALA A 441 -25.97 2.87 12.87
CA ALA A 441 -24.72 3.59 13.15
C ALA A 441 -24.80 4.50 14.37
N VAL A 442 -25.86 5.30 14.45
CA VAL A 442 -26.10 6.24 15.55
C VAL A 442 -26.39 5.52 16.87
N GLU A 443 -27.03 4.34 16.83
CA GLU A 443 -27.22 3.49 18.01
C GLU A 443 -25.93 2.80 18.47
N ALA A 444 -25.04 2.45 17.53
CA ALA A 444 -23.76 1.82 17.84
C ALA A 444 -22.68 2.80 18.33
N TYR A 445 -22.87 4.11 18.11
CA TYR A 445 -21.95 5.14 18.55
C TYR A 445 -21.93 5.24 20.08
N THR A 446 -20.74 5.30 20.68
CA THR A 446 -20.59 5.55 22.12
C THR A 446 -19.40 6.47 22.33
N PRO A 447 -19.59 7.67 22.91
CA PRO A 447 -18.49 8.56 23.21
C PRO A 447 -17.63 7.96 24.33
N HIS A 448 -16.34 7.74 24.07
CA HIS A 448 -15.39 7.24 25.06
C HIS A 448 -14.14 8.12 25.05
N GLN A 449 -13.51 8.27 26.22
CA GLN A 449 -12.15 8.77 26.30
C GLN A 449 -11.21 7.70 25.73
N VAL A 450 -10.45 8.07 24.71
CA VAL A 450 -9.53 7.17 24.03
C VAL A 450 -8.22 7.89 23.77
N LEU A 451 -7.16 7.14 23.44
CA LEU A 451 -5.95 7.76 22.93
C LEU A 451 -6.25 8.29 21.52
N ASP A 452 -5.93 9.54 21.25
CA ASP A 452 -6.08 10.12 19.91
C ASP A 452 -4.84 9.87 19.08
N SER A 453 -3.67 9.97 19.71
CA SER A 453 -2.40 9.71 19.04
C SER A 453 -1.32 9.26 20.01
N VAL A 454 -0.36 8.53 19.46
CA VAL A 454 0.85 8.12 20.18
C VAL A 454 2.07 8.28 19.30
N THR A 455 3.18 8.69 19.91
CA THR A 455 4.48 8.77 19.24
C THR A 455 5.42 7.71 19.82
N VAL A 456 6.02 6.92 18.95
CA VAL A 456 6.95 5.85 19.30
C VAL A 456 8.27 6.09 18.58
N THR A 457 9.37 6.12 19.35
CA THR A 457 10.73 6.25 18.80
C THR A 457 11.50 4.97 19.11
N PRO A 458 11.40 3.92 18.26
CA PRO A 458 12.09 2.66 18.50
C PRO A 458 13.60 2.77 18.26
N TRP A 459 14.08 3.80 17.56
CA TRP A 459 15.50 3.98 17.24
C TRP A 459 15.94 5.43 17.41
N HIS A 460 17.00 5.65 18.20
CA HIS A 460 17.63 6.95 18.33
C HIS A 460 19.08 6.79 18.84
N GLU A 461 20.08 7.02 17.98
CA GLU A 461 21.48 6.76 18.32
C GLU A 461 21.98 7.65 19.47
N ALA A 462 21.61 8.93 19.50
CA ALA A 462 22.14 9.85 20.52
C ALA A 462 21.64 9.55 21.94
N THR A 463 20.52 8.82 22.08
CA THR A 463 19.98 8.40 23.39
C THR A 463 20.25 6.93 23.67
N GLY A 464 20.89 6.21 22.75
CA GLY A 464 21.15 4.77 22.87
C GLY A 464 19.90 3.89 22.80
N THR A 465 18.82 4.36 22.15
CA THR A 465 17.57 3.61 22.02
C THR A 465 17.61 2.72 20.78
N TYR A 466 17.54 1.39 20.97
CA TYR A 466 17.67 0.38 19.91
C TYR A 466 16.63 -0.76 20.09
N ARG A 467 15.34 -0.48 19.84
CA ARG A 467 14.22 -1.41 20.04
C ARG A 467 13.80 -2.08 18.72
N GLU A 468 14.63 -3.01 18.25
CA GLU A 468 14.49 -3.65 16.93
C GLU A 468 13.15 -4.40 16.74
N THR A 469 12.68 -5.10 17.78
CA THR A 469 11.41 -5.86 17.71
C THR A 469 10.21 -4.92 17.60
N GLU A 470 10.25 -3.80 18.30
CA GLU A 470 9.22 -2.77 18.23
C GLU A 470 9.22 -2.08 16.86
N LEU A 471 10.40 -1.81 16.30
CA LEU A 471 10.52 -1.27 14.94
C LEU A 471 9.93 -2.22 13.89
N ASN A 472 10.22 -3.52 13.97
CA ASN A 472 9.60 -4.51 13.08
C ASN A 472 8.07 -4.56 13.25
N THR A 473 7.57 -4.38 14.47
CA THR A 473 6.13 -4.28 14.74
C THR A 473 5.55 -3.05 14.03
N LEU A 474 6.13 -1.86 14.23
CA LEU A 474 5.68 -0.61 13.60
C LEU A 474 5.71 -0.66 12.07
N ILE A 475 6.74 -1.30 11.49
CA ILE A 475 6.86 -1.53 10.05
C ILE A 475 5.70 -2.41 9.54
N SER A 476 5.24 -3.38 10.33
CA SER A 476 4.15 -4.28 9.95
C SER A 476 2.74 -3.67 10.05
N LEU A 477 2.56 -2.59 10.84
CA LEU A 477 1.25 -1.97 11.07
C LEU A 477 0.67 -1.31 9.82
N GLU A 478 -0.58 -1.60 9.51
CA GLU A 478 -1.34 -1.00 8.42
C GLU A 478 -2.42 -0.04 8.92
N VAL A 479 -2.88 0.85 8.04
CA VAL A 479 -4.05 1.69 8.29
C VAL A 479 -5.28 0.79 8.52
N MET A 480 -6.08 1.15 9.51
CA MET A 480 -7.20 0.40 10.08
C MET A 480 -6.85 -0.91 10.79
N ASP A 481 -5.58 -1.19 11.07
CA ASP A 481 -5.23 -2.29 11.96
C ASP A 481 -5.71 -2.01 13.39
N PRO A 482 -6.29 -3.01 14.06
CA PRO A 482 -6.71 -2.90 15.45
C PRO A 482 -5.50 -3.00 16.40
N VAL A 483 -5.45 -2.11 17.39
CA VAL A 483 -4.46 -2.11 18.47
C VAL A 483 -5.17 -2.14 19.81
N ALA A 484 -4.65 -2.95 20.73
CA ALA A 484 -5.10 -2.97 22.11
C ALA A 484 -4.50 -1.76 22.80
N THR A 485 -5.32 -0.97 23.48
CA THR A 485 -4.91 0.25 24.17
C THR A 485 -5.29 0.16 25.63
N ALA A 486 -4.39 0.60 26.51
CA ALA A 486 -4.66 0.75 27.93
C ALA A 486 -4.17 2.13 28.38
N TYR A 487 -5.10 2.94 28.89
CA TYR A 487 -4.85 4.28 29.37
C TYR A 487 -5.76 4.63 30.57
N ARG A 488 -5.16 5.03 31.69
CA ARG A 488 -5.82 5.38 32.96
C ARG A 488 -6.80 4.31 33.44
N GLY A 489 -6.39 3.04 33.36
CA GLY A 489 -7.22 1.89 33.70
C GLY A 489 -8.39 1.61 32.74
N THR A 490 -8.47 2.33 31.62
CA THR A 490 -9.44 2.06 30.55
C THR A 490 -8.77 1.23 29.47
N GLU A 491 -9.36 0.07 29.16
CA GLU A 491 -8.91 -0.80 28.07
C GLU A 491 -9.87 -0.70 26.88
N ALA A 492 -9.32 -0.56 25.68
CA ALA A 492 -10.09 -0.52 24.46
C ALA A 492 -9.32 -1.10 23.27
N THR A 493 -10.06 -1.63 22.30
CA THR A 493 -9.52 -1.86 20.95
C THR A 493 -9.74 -0.60 20.12
N GLN A 494 -8.66 0.03 19.69
CA GLN A 494 -8.66 1.16 18.78
C GLN A 494 -8.14 0.74 17.40
N HIS A 495 -8.34 1.57 16.39
CA HIS A 495 -7.89 1.35 15.02
C HIS A 495 -6.97 2.49 14.60
N ILE A 496 -5.89 2.16 13.90
CA ILE A 496 -4.93 3.13 13.41
C ILE A 496 -5.54 3.88 12.22
N THR A 497 -5.86 5.16 12.35
CA THR A 497 -6.38 5.96 11.23
C THR A 497 -5.26 6.57 10.40
N GLN A 498 -4.11 6.85 10.99
CA GLN A 498 -2.98 7.45 10.29
C GLN A 498 -1.66 6.93 10.84
N ILE A 499 -0.71 6.70 9.94
CA ILE A 499 0.67 6.36 10.24
C ILE A 499 1.55 7.41 9.59
N THR A 500 2.28 8.16 10.40
CA THR A 500 3.32 9.08 9.95
C THR A 500 4.66 8.59 10.48
N GLN A 501 5.64 8.39 9.61
CA GLN A 501 7.00 8.06 10.03
C GLN A 501 7.96 9.12 9.54
N THR A 502 8.86 9.53 10.43
CA THR A 502 10.00 10.39 10.13
C THR A 502 11.27 9.62 10.43
N ILE A 503 12.10 9.50 9.41
CA ILE A 503 13.27 8.65 9.40
C ILE A 503 14.46 9.52 9.03
N MET A 504 15.40 9.64 9.95
CA MET A 504 16.66 10.33 9.79
C MET A 504 17.81 9.30 9.85
N PRO A 505 19.04 9.64 9.43
CA PRO A 505 20.16 8.71 9.48
C PRO A 505 20.39 8.05 10.84
N THR A 506 20.05 8.73 11.94
CA THR A 506 20.32 8.30 13.32
C THR A 506 19.06 8.07 14.16
N SER A 507 17.86 8.28 13.62
CA SER A 507 16.61 8.13 14.37
C SER A 507 15.44 7.70 13.50
N TRP A 508 14.50 6.98 14.12
CA TRP A 508 13.23 6.59 13.52
C TRP A 508 12.12 6.89 14.52
N THR A 509 11.17 7.73 14.11
CA THR A 509 10.01 8.09 14.92
C THR A 509 8.75 7.79 14.12
N THR A 510 7.76 7.17 14.78
CA THR A 510 6.44 6.87 14.22
C THR A 510 5.38 7.55 15.08
N SER A 511 4.50 8.32 14.44
CA SER A 511 3.27 8.82 15.03
C SER A 511 2.10 8.00 14.49
N LEU A 512 1.25 7.53 15.39
CA LEU A 512 0.02 6.81 15.08
C LEU A 512 -1.16 7.65 15.56
N THR A 513 -2.09 7.95 14.66
CA THR A 513 -3.42 8.48 15.03
C THR A 513 -4.38 7.31 15.18
N LEU A 514 -5.21 7.36 16.20
CA LEU A 514 -6.07 6.27 16.62
C LEU A 514 -7.53 6.73 16.67
N THR A 515 -8.44 5.80 16.43
CA THR A 515 -9.88 6.01 16.64
C THR A 515 -10.54 4.73 17.14
N GLN A 516 -11.82 4.79 17.50
CA GLN A 516 -12.63 3.59 17.69
C GLN A 516 -13.58 3.42 16.53
N TRP A 517 -13.25 2.50 15.62
CA TRP A 517 -14.19 2.12 14.58
C TRP A 517 -15.16 1.06 15.11
N LYS A 518 -16.41 1.45 15.30
CA LYS A 518 -17.52 0.53 15.59
C LYS A 518 -18.23 0.22 14.29
N GLY A 519 -18.25 -1.06 13.90
CA GLY A 519 -19.00 -1.49 12.72
C GLY A 519 -20.50 -1.29 12.92
N THR A 520 -21.21 -0.98 11.85
CA THR A 520 -22.67 -0.97 11.84
C THR A 520 -23.21 -2.40 11.98
N ARG A 521 -24.13 -2.61 12.92
CA ARG A 521 -24.78 -3.92 13.12
C ARG A 521 -25.80 -4.18 12.01
N LYS A 522 -25.91 -5.45 11.60
CA LYS A 522 -26.92 -5.92 10.64
C LYS A 522 -28.33 -5.85 11.22
#